data_AF-A0A2N2IPJ3-F1
#
_entry.id   AF-A0A2N2IPJ3-F1
#
_cell.length_a   1.000
_cell.length_b   1.000
_cell.length_c   1.000
_cell.angle_alpha   90.00
_cell.angle_beta   90.00
_cell.angle_gamma   90.00
#
_symmetry.space_group_name_H-M   'P 1'
#
loop_
_entity.id
_entity.type
_entity.pdbx_description
1 polymer ?
#
loop_
_entity_poly.entity_id
_entity_poly.type
_entity_poly.pdbx_seq_one_letter_code
_entity_poly.pdbx_strand_id
1 'polypeptide(L)' 'MENVTEELEAFVATWDSCDAKDAFLVFRQTLEAVDGVILDFKARPGITYSLRGAHPAQQGRDLFALIDVIDDDPEQR' A
#
# COMPACT_ATOMS: atom_id res chain seq x y z
N MET A 1 -6.39 -15.48 -4.93
CA MET A 1 -5.78 -14.15 -4.75
C MET A 1 -6.94 -13.25 -4.40
N GLU A 2 -7.12 -13.01 -3.11
CA GLU A 2 -8.10 -12.02 -2.64
C GLU A 2 -7.76 -10.67 -3.28
N ASN A 3 -8.80 -9.92 -3.63
CA ASN A 3 -8.76 -8.78 -4.54
C ASN A 3 -7.96 -7.59 -3.96
N VAL A 4 -6.63 -7.68 -3.97
CA VAL A 4 -5.69 -6.60 -3.57
C VAL A 4 -6.11 -5.26 -4.15
N THR A 5 -6.53 -5.25 -5.40
CA THR A 5 -7.04 -4.05 -6.09
C THR A 5 -8.32 -3.52 -5.44
N GLU A 6 -9.30 -4.36 -5.09
CA GLU A 6 -10.57 -3.87 -4.50
C GLU A 6 -10.37 -3.30 -3.09
N GLU A 7 -9.57 -3.95 -2.24
CA GLU A 7 -9.31 -3.47 -0.88
C GLU A 7 -8.50 -2.17 -0.88
N LEU A 8 -7.50 -2.07 -1.77
CA LEU A 8 -6.71 -0.87 -1.96
C LEU A 8 -7.56 0.29 -2.48
N GLU A 9 -8.41 0.05 -3.49
CA GLU A 9 -9.31 1.08 -4.01
C GLU A 9 -10.35 1.52 -2.95
N ALA A 10 -10.87 0.59 -2.14
CA ALA A 10 -11.74 0.93 -1.02
C ALA A 10 -11.04 1.85 0.00
N PHE A 11 -9.81 1.53 0.39
CA PHE A 11 -9.01 2.36 1.28
C PHE A 11 -8.78 3.77 0.70
N VAL A 12 -8.37 3.86 -0.57
CA VAL A 12 -8.12 5.13 -1.25
C VAL A 12 -9.41 5.95 -1.37
N ALA A 13 -10.56 5.32 -1.55
CA ALA A 13 -11.85 6.00 -1.62
C ALA A 13 -12.29 6.59 -0.27
N THR A 14 -11.95 5.94 0.85
CA THR A 14 -12.31 6.40 2.21
C THR A 14 -11.31 7.39 2.81
N TRP A 15 -10.09 7.45 2.30
CA TRP A 15 -9.06 8.36 2.80
C TRP A 15 -9.34 9.80 2.32
N ASP A 16 -9.53 10.75 3.23
CA ASP A 16 -9.67 12.17 2.89
C ASP A 16 -8.46 12.73 2.11
N SER A 17 -8.71 13.74 1.27
CA SER A 17 -7.66 14.41 0.50
C SER A 17 -6.67 15.16 1.40
N CYS A 18 -5.40 14.79 1.31
CA CYS A 18 -4.28 15.45 1.98
C CYS A 18 -2.95 15.15 1.26
N ASP A 19 -1.89 15.87 1.60
CA ASP A 19 -0.57 15.70 0.98
C ASP A 19 -0.02 14.26 1.10
N ALA A 20 -0.34 13.56 2.20
CA ALA A 20 0.07 12.18 2.40
C ALA A 20 -0.65 11.21 1.44
N LYS A 21 -1.94 11.44 1.18
CA LYS A 21 -2.69 10.68 0.18
C LYS A 21 -2.13 10.92 -1.22
N ASP A 22 -1.81 12.16 -1.55
CA ASP A 22 -1.22 12.51 -2.85
C ASP A 22 0.14 11.82 -3.04
N ALA A 23 0.99 11.85 -2.01
CA ALA A 23 2.28 11.14 -2.02
C ALA A 23 2.09 9.62 -2.16
N PHE A 24 1.15 9.03 -1.42
CA PHE A 24 0.82 7.61 -1.53
C PHE A 24 0.41 7.22 -2.96
N LEU A 25 -0.44 8.02 -3.62
CA LEU A 25 -0.89 7.76 -4.99
C LEU A 25 0.27 7.83 -6.00
N VAL A 26 1.21 8.75 -5.82
CA VAL A 26 2.43 8.82 -6.65
C VAL A 26 3.31 7.59 -6.46
N PHE A 27 3.53 7.16 -5.21
CA PHE A 27 4.33 5.96 -4.95
C PHE A 27 3.64 4.69 -5.44
N ARG A 28 2.33 4.57 -5.27
CA ARG A 28 1.53 3.48 -5.84
C ARG A 28 1.70 3.40 -7.35
N GLN A 29 1.48 4.51 -8.06
CA GLN A 29 1.62 4.54 -9.52
C GLN A 29 3.04 4.17 -9.97
N THR A 30 4.05 4.65 -9.24
CA THR A 30 5.45 4.33 -9.53
C THR A 30 5.72 2.83 -9.35
N LEU A 31 5.15 2.22 -8.30
CA LEU A 31 5.30 0.79 -8.03
C LEU A 31 4.56 -0.07 -9.05
N GLU A 32 3.34 0.31 -9.42
CA GLU A 32 2.53 -0.33 -10.46
C GLU A 32 3.19 -0.29 -11.85
N ALA A 33 4.03 0.72 -12.12
CA ALA A 33 4.77 0.85 -13.37
C ALA A 33 5.97 -0.11 -13.48
N VAL A 34 6.32 -0.83 -12.42
CA VAL A 34 7.41 -1.82 -12.45
C VAL A 34 6.92 -3.09 -13.14
N ASP A 35 7.54 -3.44 -14.26
CA ASP A 35 7.20 -4.67 -14.99
C ASP A 35 7.35 -5.92 -14.11
N GLY A 36 6.37 -6.82 -14.19
CA GLY A 36 6.35 -8.04 -13.39
C GLY A 36 6.15 -7.86 -11.88
N VAL A 37 5.81 -6.65 -11.40
CA VAL A 37 5.51 -6.42 -9.99
C VAL A 37 4.30 -7.24 -9.52
N ILE A 38 4.42 -7.81 -8.33
CA ILE A 38 3.32 -8.42 -7.60
C ILE A 38 3.01 -7.51 -6.42
N LEU A 39 1.75 -7.06 -6.35
CA LEU A 39 1.26 -6.22 -5.27
C LEU A 39 0.47 -7.05 -4.25
N ASP A 40 0.67 -6.70 -2.99
CA ASP A 40 -0.11 -7.19 -1.86
C ASP A 40 -0.46 -5.99 -0.98
N PHE A 41 -1.69 -5.94 -0.50
CA PHE A 41 -2.17 -4.87 0.36
C PHE A 41 -2.56 -5.47 1.71
N LYS A 42 -2.08 -4.86 2.80
CA LYS A 42 -2.39 -5.27 4.17
C LYS A 42 -3.00 -4.11 4.91
N ALA A 43 -4.33 -4.08 4.98
CA ALA A 43 -5.04 -3.16 5.84
C ALA A 43 -5.07 -3.68 7.29
N ARG A 44 -4.71 -2.82 8.23
CA ARG A 44 -4.96 -2.99 9.66
C ARG A 44 -5.51 -1.66 10.18
N PRO A 45 -6.84 -1.43 10.05
CA PRO A 45 -7.48 -0.20 10.51
C PRO A 45 -7.11 0.11 11.97
N GLY A 46 -6.81 1.37 12.26
CA GLY A 46 -6.34 1.80 13.58
C GLY A 46 -4.86 1.55 13.87
N ILE A 47 -4.12 0.95 12.92
CA ILE A 47 -2.70 0.65 13.06
C ILE A 47 -1.93 1.14 11.84
N THR A 48 -2.09 0.47 10.70
CA THR A 48 -1.30 0.71 9.48
C THR A 48 -1.99 0.14 8.25
N TYR A 49 -1.79 0.80 7.11
CA TYR A 49 -2.12 0.26 5.79
C TYR A 49 -0.84 0.14 4.97
N SER A 50 -0.49 -1.09 4.59
CA SER A 50 0.77 -1.39 3.91
C SER A 50 0.53 -1.83 2.46
N LEU A 51 1.03 -1.09 1.49
CA LEU A 51 1.17 -1.54 0.10
C LEU A 51 2.55 -2.15 -0.10
N ARG A 52 2.60 -3.40 -0.56
CA ARG A 52 3.81 -4.21 -0.65
C ARG A 52 4.11 -4.55 -2.10
N GLY A 53 5.37 -4.34 -2.50
CA GLY A 53 5.88 -4.72 -3.80
C GLY A 53 6.84 -5.91 -3.70
N ALA A 54 6.53 -6.97 -4.45
CA ALA A 54 7.38 -8.14 -4.64
C ALA A 54 7.66 -8.34 -6.14
N HIS A 55 8.73 -9.05 -6.48
CA HIS A 55 9.03 -9.37 -7.87
C HIS A 55 9.53 -10.83 -8.00
N PRO A 56 9.08 -11.61 -9.00
CA PRO A 56 9.49 -13.02 -9.14
C PRO A 56 10.99 -13.24 -9.30
N ALA A 57 11.71 -12.26 -9.87
CA ALA A 57 13.16 -12.32 -10.02
C ALA A 57 13.94 -11.98 -8.74
N GLN A 58 13.26 -11.59 -7.67
CA GLN A 58 13.88 -11.23 -6.40
C GLN A 58 14.35 -12.49 -5.67
N GLN A 59 15.61 -12.50 -5.21
CA GLN A 59 16.19 -13.64 -4.50
C GLN A 59 16.54 -13.24 -3.07
N GLY A 60 16.22 -14.11 -2.10
CA GLY A 60 16.60 -13.94 -0.70
C GLY A 60 15.78 -12.94 0.11
N ARG A 61 14.80 -12.25 -0.49
CA ARG A 61 13.82 -11.38 0.19
C ARG A 61 12.47 -11.44 -0.50
N ASP A 62 11.41 -11.47 0.31
CA ASP A 62 10.02 -11.58 -0.19
C ASP A 62 9.46 -10.26 -0.73
N LEU A 63 9.99 -9.11 -0.27
CA LEU A 63 9.53 -7.77 -0.66
C LEU A 63 10.72 -6.88 -1.07
N PHE A 64 10.56 -6.04 -2.11
CA PHE A 64 11.53 -4.99 -2.45
C PHE A 64 11.04 -3.58 -2.09
N ALA A 65 9.73 -3.39 -1.95
CA ALA A 65 9.12 -2.12 -1.60
C ALA A 65 8.02 -2.31 -0.56
N LEU A 66 7.91 -1.33 0.33
CA LEU A 66 6.85 -1.21 1.33
C LEU A 66 6.48 0.27 1.42
N ILE A 67 5.21 0.58 1.19
CA ILE A 67 4.63 1.92 1.34
C ILE A 67 3.63 1.82 2.49
N ASP A 68 3.98 2.37 3.64
CA ASP A 68 3.15 2.34 4.85
C ASP A 68 2.46 3.67 5.08
N VAL A 69 1.14 3.59 5.30
CA VAL A 69 0.33 4.68 5.84
C VAL A 69 0.08 4.34 7.31
N ILE A 70 0.54 5.19 8.20
CA ILE A 70 0.30 5.06 9.65
C ILE A 70 -1.04 5.70 9.96
N ASP A 71 -1.95 4.91 10.52
CA ASP A 71 -3.25 5.37 10.98
C ASP A 71 -3.10 5.88 12.42
N ASP A 72 -2.53 7.08 12.56
CA ASP A 72 -2.25 7.70 13.85
C ASP A 72 -3.50 8.40 14.40
N ASP A 73 -4.58 7.64 14.58
CA ASP A 73 -5.78 8.08 15.27
C ASP A 73 -5.43 8.41 16.73
N PRO A 74 -5.52 9.68 17.17
CA PRO A 74 -5.17 10.07 18.53
C PRO A 74 -6.06 9.41 19.59
N GLU A 75 -7.24 8.91 19.23
CA GLU A 75 -8.12 8.17 20.15
C GLU A 75 -7.70 6.72 20.38
N GLN A 76 -6.77 6.18 19.56
CA GLN A 76 -6.29 4.79 19.62
C GLN A 76 -4.88 4.65 20.21
N ARG A 77 -4.34 5.71 20.81
CA ARG A 77 -3.02 5.74 21.46
C ARG A 77 -3.03 5.28 22.92
#